data_AF-A0A480BSI3-F1
#
_entry.id   AF-A0A480BSI3-F1
#
_cell.length_a   1.000
_cell.length_b   1.000
_cell.length_c   1.000
_cell.angle_alpha   90.00
_cell.angle_beta   90.00
_cell.angle_gamma   90.00
#
_symmetry.space_group_name_H-M   'P 1'
#
loop_
_entity.id
_entity.type
_entity.pdbx_description
1 polymer ?
#
loop_
_entity_poly.entity_id
_entity_poly.type
_entity_poly.pdbx_seq_one_letter_code
_entity_poly.pdbx_strand_id
1 'polypeptide(L)'
;VGGGVRTTDDIRRLLLAGAAGQVGREVAAAAAGQGLGKLRDMTALTGQMVWRMLTGEASSRNVSGPLSIAEFAGYSARLGVAQFLSFLGLVSLSLGLLNLLPVPVLDGGHLLYYFAEWVRGRPLPERFRAVGQQIGLAALLALTVLAFYNDITRLLF
;
A
#
# COMPACT_ATOMS: atom_id res chain seq x y z
N VAL A 1 -0.64 12.69 -55.55
CA VAL A 1 -1.77 13.64 -55.46
C VAL A 1 -3.03 12.79 -55.39
N GLY A 2 -3.81 12.65 -54.33
CA GLY A 2 -4.13 13.51 -53.19
C GLY A 2 -5.62 13.20 -52.87
N GLY A 3 -5.89 12.15 -52.09
CA GLY A 3 -7.24 11.65 -51.80
C GLY A 3 -7.68 12.02 -50.38
N GLY A 4 -8.02 13.30 -50.18
CA GLY A 4 -8.41 13.86 -48.90
C GLY A 4 -9.76 13.36 -48.39
N VAL A 5 -9.84 13.23 -47.06
CA VAL A 5 -11.01 13.15 -46.19
C VAL A 5 -12.18 13.97 -46.78
N ARG A 6 -13.28 13.34 -47.21
CA ARG A 6 -14.40 14.02 -47.90
C ARG A 6 -15.81 13.57 -47.47
N THR A 7 -15.98 12.84 -46.37
CA THR A 7 -17.31 12.47 -45.88
C THR A 7 -17.59 13.09 -44.51
N THR A 8 -18.77 13.68 -44.33
CA THR A 8 -19.23 14.26 -43.06
C THR A 8 -19.19 13.24 -41.90
N ASP A 9 -19.34 11.95 -42.22
CA ASP A 9 -19.24 10.85 -41.26
C ASP A 9 -17.82 10.61 -40.74
N ASP A 10 -16.79 10.85 -41.55
CA ASP A 10 -15.39 10.73 -41.12
C ASP A 10 -15.01 11.85 -40.15
N ILE A 11 -15.47 13.07 -40.43
CA ILE A 11 -15.30 14.21 -39.53
C ILE A 11 -16.03 13.97 -38.21
N ARG A 12 -17.25 13.43 -38.24
CA ARG A 12 -18.00 13.05 -37.02
C ARG A 12 -17.29 11.96 -36.22
N ARG A 13 -16.74 10.93 -36.87
CA ARG A 13 -15.99 9.86 -36.18
C ARG A 13 -14.70 10.38 -35.54
N LEU A 14 -13.96 11.26 -36.21
CA LEU A 14 -12.75 11.87 -35.65
C LEU A 14 -13.05 12.82 -34.48
N LEU A 15 -14.13 13.61 -34.58
CA LEU A 15 -14.58 14.47 -33.48
C LEU A 15 -15.07 13.66 -32.28
N LEU A 16 -15.84 12.59 -32.50
CA LEU A 16 -16.31 11.70 -31.44
C LEU A 16 -15.17 10.93 -30.77
N ALA A 17 -14.18 10.45 -31.54
CA ALA A 17 -12.99 9.80 -31.00
C ALA A 17 -12.11 10.77 -30.19
N GLY A 18 -11.96 12.01 -30.67
CA GLY A 18 -11.26 13.08 -29.94
C GLY A 18 -11.96 13.48 -28.64
N ALA A 19 -13.29 13.64 -28.68
CA ALA A 19 -14.10 13.95 -27.51
C ALA A 19 -14.09 12.80 -26.48
N ALA A 20 -14.22 11.54 -26.92
CA ALA A 20 -14.13 10.38 -26.04
C ALA A 20 -12.74 10.26 -25.37
N GLY A 21 -11.67 10.58 -26.10
CA GLY A 21 -10.32 10.64 -25.56
C GLY A 21 -10.11 11.77 -24.55
N GLN A 22 -10.69 12.95 -24.78
CA GLN A 22 -10.64 14.08 -23.84
C GLN A 22 -11.43 13.79 -22.57
N VAL A 23 -12.66 13.28 -22.69
CA VAL A 23 -13.50 12.87 -21.56
C VAL A 23 -12.80 11.78 -20.74
N GLY A 24 -12.15 10.81 -21.40
CA GLY A 24 -11.38 9.78 -20.71
C GLY A 24 -10.21 10.33 -19.89
N ARG A 25 -9.49 11.35 -20.39
CA ARG A 25 -8.37 11.97 -19.67
C ARG A 25 -8.83 12.86 -18.53
N GLU A 26 -9.93 13.61 -18.69
CA GLU A 26 -10.50 14.42 -17.61
C GLU A 26 -11.05 13.55 -16.48
N VAL A 27 -11.76 12.47 -16.81
CA VAL A 27 -12.25 11.49 -15.83
C VAL A 27 -11.08 10.81 -15.11
N ALA A 28 -10.02 10.42 -15.82
CA ALA A 28 -8.83 9.84 -15.22
C ALA A 28 -8.10 10.83 -14.29
N ALA A 29 -7.97 12.10 -14.68
CA ALA A 29 -7.36 13.14 -13.86
C ALA A 29 -8.19 13.45 -12.61
N ALA A 30 -9.52 13.53 -12.74
CA ALA A 30 -10.43 13.69 -11.61
C ALA A 30 -10.36 12.48 -10.65
N ALA A 31 -10.32 11.26 -11.20
CA ALA A 31 -10.16 10.03 -10.42
C ALA A 31 -8.81 9.97 -9.69
N ALA A 32 -7.73 10.42 -10.34
CA ALA A 32 -6.41 10.54 -9.70
C ALA A 32 -6.42 11.57 -8.57
N GLY A 33 -7.06 12.72 -8.77
CA GLY A 33 -7.23 13.75 -7.74
C GLY A 33 -8.02 13.24 -6.52
N GLN A 34 -9.13 12.54 -6.75
CA GLN A 34 -9.89 11.90 -5.68
C GLN A 34 -9.10 10.79 -4.98
N GLY A 35 -8.33 9.99 -5.75
CA GLY A 35 -7.45 8.96 -5.22
C GLY A 35 -6.39 9.52 -4.29
N LEU A 36 -5.74 10.63 -4.67
CA LEU A 36 -4.76 11.33 -3.83
C LEU A 36 -5.37 11.87 -2.53
N GLY A 37 -6.57 12.47 -2.62
CA GLY A 37 -7.31 12.92 -1.44
C GLY A 37 -7.58 11.76 -0.48
N LYS A 38 -8.11 10.66 -1.00
CA LYS A 38 -8.37 9.45 -0.21
C LYS A 38 -7.10 8.86 0.40
N LEU A 39 -5.99 8.87 -0.33
CA LEU A 39 -4.70 8.37 0.14
C LEU A 39 -4.16 9.22 1.30
N ARG A 40 -4.30 10.54 1.21
CA ARG A 40 -3.97 11.47 2.29
C ARG A 40 -4.80 11.17 3.55
N ASP A 41 -6.10 11.03 3.39
CA ASP A 41 -7.00 10.83 4.51
C ASP A 41 -6.76 9.45 5.18
N MET A 42 -6.55 8.39 4.39
CA MET A 42 -6.18 7.07 4.91
C MET A 42 -4.81 7.08 5.60
N THR A 43 -3.84 7.83 5.08
CA THR A 43 -2.52 8.00 5.71
C THR A 43 -2.65 8.71 7.06
N ALA A 44 -3.45 9.77 7.15
CA ALA A 44 -3.69 10.50 8.39
C ALA A 44 -4.37 9.62 9.45
N LEU A 45 -5.41 8.88 9.06
CA LEU A 45 -6.11 7.93 9.94
C LEU A 45 -5.18 6.83 10.45
N THR A 46 -4.36 6.27 9.56
CA THR A 46 -3.41 5.22 9.95
C THR A 46 -2.34 5.76 10.89
N GLY A 47 -1.81 6.96 10.64
CA GLY A 47 -0.87 7.63 11.53
C GLY A 47 -1.45 7.84 12.94
N GLN A 48 -2.71 8.27 13.04
CA GLN A 48 -3.41 8.38 14.32
C GLN A 48 -3.58 7.02 15.01
N MET A 49 -3.92 5.96 14.28
CA MET A 49 -4.04 4.62 14.87
C MET A 49 -2.70 4.10 15.39
N VAL A 50 -1.61 4.26 14.63
CA VAL A 50 -0.26 3.90 15.08
C VAL A 50 0.11 4.67 16.34
N TRP A 51 -0.18 5.97 16.38
CA TRP A 51 0.03 6.79 17.58
C TRP A 51 -0.72 6.24 18.79
N ARG A 52 -2.01 5.89 18.63
CA ARG A 52 -2.84 5.32 19.70
C ARG A 52 -2.41 3.93 20.14
N MET A 53 -1.82 3.13 19.24
CA MET A 53 -1.18 1.86 19.60
C MET A 53 0.08 2.09 20.43
N LEU A 54 0.89 3.09 20.08
CA LEU A 54 2.09 3.46 20.84
C LEU A 54 1.75 4.04 22.23
N THR A 55 0.62 4.75 22.36
CA THR A 55 0.13 5.25 23.66
C THR A 55 -0.68 4.21 24.46
N GLY A 56 -0.88 3.00 23.92
CA GLY A 56 -1.56 1.89 24.62
C GLY A 56 -3.09 1.96 24.64
N GLU A 57 -3.70 2.86 23.86
CA GLU A 57 -5.16 3.04 23.81
C GLU A 57 -5.88 2.05 22.88
N ALA A 58 -5.14 1.31 22.05
CA ALA A 58 -5.70 0.40 21.06
C ALA A 58 -5.39 -1.07 21.39
N SER A 59 -6.43 -1.87 21.62
CA SER A 59 -6.33 -3.30 21.86
C SER A 59 -5.93 -4.05 20.58
N SER A 60 -4.83 -4.80 20.64
CA SER A 60 -4.15 -5.51 19.54
C SER A 60 -4.86 -6.79 19.05
N ARG A 61 -6.18 -6.91 19.23
CA ARG A 61 -6.92 -8.18 19.03
C ARG A 61 -7.27 -8.54 17.58
N ASN A 62 -6.89 -7.73 16.59
CA ASN A 62 -7.32 -7.91 15.19
C ASN A 62 -6.14 -8.02 14.21
N VAL A 63 -5.06 -8.72 14.57
CA VAL A 63 -4.01 -9.06 13.59
C VAL A 63 -4.60 -10.06 12.59
N SER A 64 -5.05 -9.55 11.44
CA SER A 64 -5.46 -10.38 10.31
C SER A 64 -4.21 -11.02 9.71
N GLY A 65 -4.12 -12.34 9.73
CA GLY A 65 -2.94 -13.02 9.19
C GLY A 65 -2.97 -13.15 7.66
N PRO A 66 -1.90 -13.71 7.06
CA PRO A 66 -1.74 -13.86 5.61
C PRO A 66 -2.90 -14.59 4.93
N LEU A 67 -3.50 -15.55 5.60
CA LEU A 67 -4.59 -16.36 5.05
C LEU A 67 -5.88 -15.55 4.98
N SER A 68 -6.17 -14.76 6.02
CA SER A 68 -7.30 -13.84 6.02
C SER A 68 -7.20 -12.82 4.86
N ILE A 69 -6.00 -12.30 4.58
CA ILE A 69 -5.76 -11.42 3.44
C ILE A 69 -6.05 -12.13 2.11
N ALA A 70 -5.63 -13.40 1.97
CA ALA A 70 -5.90 -14.21 0.78
C ALA A 70 -7.40 -14.47 0.59
N GLU A 71 -8.15 -14.74 1.66
CA GLU A 71 -9.61 -14.90 1.61
C GLU A 71 -10.31 -13.61 1.16
N PHE A 72 -9.94 -12.46 1.74
CA PHE A 72 -10.49 -11.16 1.33
C PHE A 72 -10.12 -10.78 -0.11
N ALA A 73 -8.93 -11.17 -0.58
CA ALA A 73 -8.54 -11.01 -1.98
C ALA A 73 -9.46 -11.82 -2.90
N GLY A 74 -9.71 -13.09 -2.57
CA GLY A 74 -10.64 -13.94 -3.32
C GLY A 74 -12.07 -13.43 -3.30
N TYR A 75 -12.54 -12.96 -2.15
CA TYR A 75 -13.87 -12.36 -1.99
C TYR A 75 -14.03 -11.08 -2.83
N SER A 76 -13.06 -10.15 -2.74
CA SER A 76 -13.09 -8.90 -3.52
C SER A 76 -13.01 -9.14 -5.03
N ALA A 77 -12.26 -10.15 -5.48
CA ALA A 77 -12.22 -10.55 -6.89
C ALA A 77 -13.59 -11.04 -7.39
N ARG A 78 -14.35 -11.77 -6.57
CA ARG A 78 -15.72 -12.22 -6.92
C ARG A 78 -16.73 -11.07 -7.00
N LEU A 79 -16.50 -9.98 -6.24
CA LEU A 79 -17.32 -8.77 -6.31
C LEU A 79 -17.04 -7.90 -7.54
N GLY A 80 -15.96 -8.20 -8.29
CA GLY A 80 -15.61 -7.55 -9.54
C GLY A 80 -14.34 -6.70 -9.46
N VAL A 81 -13.87 -6.25 -10.64
CA VAL A 81 -12.56 -5.58 -10.82
C VAL A 81 -12.43 -4.31 -9.98
N ALA A 82 -13.49 -3.50 -9.89
CA ALA A 82 -13.46 -2.26 -9.12
C ALA A 82 -13.21 -2.50 -7.63
N GLN A 83 -13.83 -3.54 -7.06
CA GLN A 83 -13.68 -3.88 -5.64
C GLN A 83 -12.32 -4.52 -5.37
N PHE A 84 -11.85 -5.38 -6.27
CA PHE A 84 -10.51 -5.95 -6.20
C PHE A 84 -9.41 -4.89 -6.25
N LEU A 85 -9.51 -3.91 -7.16
CA LEU A 85 -8.57 -2.79 -7.24
C LEU A 85 -8.62 -1.90 -5.99
N SER A 86 -9.80 -1.71 -5.40
CA SER A 86 -9.95 -0.97 -4.14
C SER A 86 -9.29 -1.70 -2.96
N PHE A 87 -9.48 -3.02 -2.87
CA PHE A 87 -8.81 -3.87 -1.88
C PHE A 87 -7.29 -3.85 -2.07
N LEU A 88 -6.82 -3.99 -3.32
CA LEU A 88 -5.39 -3.92 -3.64
C LEU A 88 -4.79 -2.58 -3.22
N GLY A 89 -5.48 -1.47 -3.51
CA GLY A 89 -5.06 -0.14 -3.10
C GLY A 89 -4.95 0.01 -1.57
N LEU A 90 -5.91 -0.54 -0.82
CA LEU A 90 -5.86 -0.57 0.65
C LEU A 90 -4.65 -1.36 1.15
N VAL A 91 -4.45 -2.59 0.67
CA VAL A 91 -3.32 -3.45 1.08
C VAL A 91 -1.99 -2.81 0.72
N SER A 92 -1.84 -2.25 -0.48
CA SER A 92 -0.62 -1.56 -0.91
C SER A 92 -0.30 -0.36 -0.01
N LEU A 93 -1.30 0.46 0.36
CA LEU A 93 -1.10 1.57 1.28
C LEU A 93 -0.68 1.08 2.66
N SER A 94 -1.33 0.06 3.20
CA SER A 94 -0.98 -0.53 4.49
C SER A 94 0.44 -1.10 4.50
N LEU A 95 0.84 -1.87 3.48
CA LEU A 95 2.20 -2.41 3.37
C LEU A 95 3.24 -1.29 3.21
N GLY A 96 2.94 -0.25 2.43
CA GLY A 96 3.80 0.92 2.28
C GLY A 96 4.04 1.62 3.63
N LEU A 97 2.98 1.85 4.42
CA LEU A 97 3.09 2.46 5.74
C LEU A 97 3.83 1.56 6.74
N LEU A 98 3.57 0.25 6.72
CA LEU A 98 4.30 -0.72 7.55
C LEU A 98 5.79 -0.75 7.22
N ASN A 99 6.15 -0.71 5.93
CA ASN A 99 7.55 -0.69 5.50
C ASN A 99 8.29 0.58 5.92
N LEU A 100 7.59 1.69 6.16
CA LEU A 100 8.18 2.93 6.67
C LEU A 100 8.42 2.90 8.20
N LEU A 101 7.94 1.89 8.91
CA LEU A 101 8.17 1.79 10.36
C LEU A 101 9.66 1.64 10.68
N PRO A 102 10.13 2.17 11.84
CA PRO A 102 11.53 2.10 12.26
C PRO A 102 11.90 0.71 12.80
N VAL A 103 11.61 -0.33 12.02
CA VAL A 103 11.90 -1.73 12.35
C VAL A 103 13.09 -2.18 11.48
N PRO A 104 14.18 -2.68 12.08
CA PRO A 104 15.28 -3.28 11.33
C PRO A 104 14.78 -4.37 10.38
N VAL A 105 15.34 -4.46 9.17
CA VAL A 105 14.91 -5.31 8.02
C VAL A 105 13.87 -4.66 7.10
N LEU A 106 13.04 -3.73 7.59
CA LEU A 106 12.16 -2.94 6.72
C LEU A 106 12.89 -1.70 6.17
N ASP A 107 12.34 -1.12 5.10
CA ASP A 107 12.88 0.10 4.46
C ASP A 107 13.04 1.27 5.46
N GLY A 108 12.09 1.42 6.38
CA GLY A 108 12.11 2.41 7.46
C GLY A 108 13.20 2.16 8.51
N GLY A 109 13.68 0.91 8.65
CA GLY A 109 14.85 0.60 9.47
C GLY A 109 16.13 1.24 8.93
N HIS A 110 16.26 1.34 7.60
CA HIS A 110 17.38 2.07 6.99
C HIS A 110 17.26 3.58 7.22
N LEU A 111 16.05 4.13 7.10
CA LEU A 111 15.79 5.54 7.44
C LEU A 111 16.16 5.84 8.90
N LEU A 112 15.85 4.94 9.83
CA LEU A 112 16.25 5.05 11.24
C LEU A 112 17.78 5.08 11.37
N TYR A 113 18.50 4.20 10.68
CA TYR A 113 19.96 4.19 10.72
C TYR A 113 20.55 5.48 10.14
N TYR A 114 20.05 5.99 9.03
CA TYR A 114 20.52 7.25 8.45
C TYR A 114 20.20 8.45 9.35
N PHE A 115 19.02 8.47 9.97
CA PHE A 115 18.67 9.48 10.94
C PHE A 115 19.63 9.46 12.15
N ALA A 116 19.94 8.27 12.66
CA ALA A 116 20.91 8.11 13.75
C ALA A 116 22.33 8.52 13.33
N GLU A 117 22.76 8.22 12.10
CA GLU A 117 24.05 8.68 11.56
C GLU A 117 24.10 10.20 11.41
N TRP A 118 23.01 10.82 10.95
CA TRP A 118 22.89 12.26 10.82
C TRP A 118 23.00 12.96 12.17
N VAL A 119 22.24 12.50 13.19
CA VAL A 119 22.32 13.04 14.55
C VAL A 119 23.71 12.82 15.17
N ARG A 120 24.34 11.67 14.90
CA ARG A 120 25.64 11.30 15.49
C ARG A 120 26.83 11.92 14.75
N GLY A 121 26.65 12.40 13.52
CA GLY A 121 27.70 12.94 12.65
C GLY A 121 28.76 11.93 12.19
N ARG A 122 28.57 10.63 12.47
CA ARG A 122 29.52 9.56 12.09
C ARG A 122 28.77 8.26 11.79
N PRO A 123 29.27 7.46 10.81
CA PRO A 123 28.60 6.24 10.36
C PRO A 123 28.42 5.25 11.51
N LEU A 124 27.30 4.54 11.53
CA LEU A 124 27.01 3.51 12.51
C LEU A 124 27.98 2.34 12.36
N PRO A 125 28.46 1.74 13.47
CA PRO A 125 29.34 0.59 13.37
C PRO A 125 28.61 -0.56 12.68
N GLU A 126 29.29 -1.24 11.77
CA GLU A 126 28.70 -2.30 10.96
C GLU A 126 28.13 -3.45 11.81
N ARG A 127 28.79 -3.73 12.94
CA ARG A 127 28.30 -4.68 13.96
C ARG A 127 26.92 -4.31 14.50
N PHE A 128 26.64 -3.02 14.72
CA PHE A 128 25.34 -2.57 15.24
C PHE A 128 24.22 -2.78 14.21
N ARG A 129 24.49 -2.45 12.94
CA ARG A 129 23.53 -2.70 11.85
C ARG A 129 23.26 -4.18 11.65
N ALA A 130 24.30 -5.01 11.67
CA ALA A 130 24.19 -6.46 11.52
C ALA A 130 23.36 -7.10 12.64
N VAL A 131 23.62 -6.74 13.90
CA VAL A 131 22.83 -7.23 15.04
C VAL A 131 21.38 -6.75 14.96
N GLY A 132 21.17 -5.48 14.62
CA GLY A 132 19.83 -4.94 14.44
C GLY A 132 19.04 -5.70 13.37
N GLN A 133 19.65 -5.96 12.21
CA GLN A 133 19.04 -6.75 11.14
C GLN A 133 18.75 -8.20 11.56
N GLN A 134 19.66 -8.87 12.28
CA GLN A 134 19.41 -10.23 12.77
C GLN A 134 18.23 -10.29 13.73
N ILE A 135 18.16 -9.35 14.67
CA ILE A 135 17.03 -9.23 15.61
C ILE A 135 15.73 -8.95 14.86
N GLY A 136 15.76 -8.00 13.93
CA GLY A 136 14.60 -7.66 13.09
C GLY A 136 14.10 -8.86 12.28
N LEU A 137 15.01 -9.62 11.68
CA LEU A 137 14.68 -10.81 10.89
C LEU A 137 14.10 -11.91 11.78
N ALA A 138 14.71 -12.17 12.93
CA ALA A 138 14.21 -13.16 13.89
C ALA A 138 12.81 -12.80 14.39
N ALA A 139 12.58 -11.52 14.73
CA ALA A 139 11.26 -11.02 15.13
C ALA A 139 10.23 -11.13 13.99
N LEU A 140 10.61 -10.75 12.76
CA LEU A 140 9.73 -10.86 11.59
C LEU A 140 9.32 -12.30 11.32
N LEU A 141 10.26 -13.24 11.37
CA LEU A 141 9.99 -14.66 11.20
C LEU A 141 9.09 -15.20 12.33
N ALA A 142 9.37 -14.82 13.59
CA ALA A 142 8.54 -15.21 14.72
C ALA A 142 7.10 -14.69 14.59
N LEU A 143 6.92 -13.42 14.20
CA LEU A 143 5.60 -12.84 13.94
C LEU A 143 4.88 -13.51 12.77
N THR A 144 5.62 -13.84 11.71
CA THR A 144 5.05 -14.55 10.55
C THR A 144 4.52 -15.92 10.98
N VAL A 145 5.32 -16.69 11.73
CA VAL A 145 4.90 -17.98 12.29
C VAL A 145 3.69 -17.83 13.21
N LEU A 146 3.71 -16.83 14.10
CA LEU A 146 2.58 -16.54 15.00
C LEU A 146 1.30 -16.20 14.23
N ALA A 147 1.40 -15.38 13.17
CA ALA A 147 0.26 -15.01 12.35
C ALA A 147 -0.33 -16.22 11.61
N PHE A 148 0.51 -17.09 11.03
CA PHE A 148 0.07 -18.34 10.43
C PHE A 148 -0.57 -19.28 11.46
N TYR A 149 0.03 -19.42 12.64
CA TYR A 149 -0.52 -20.22 13.72
C TYR A 149 -1.91 -19.73 14.14
N ASN A 150 -2.07 -18.41 14.31
CA ASN A 150 -3.36 -17.79 14.65
C ASN A 150 -4.41 -18.00 13.55
N ASP A 151 -4.04 -17.83 12.28
CA ASP A 151 -4.94 -18.06 11.14
C ASP A 151 -5.41 -19.52 11.07
N ILE A 152 -4.50 -20.49 11.20
CA ILE A 152 -4.83 -21.92 11.17
C ILE A 152 -5.73 -22.29 12.34
N THR A 153 -5.40 -21.82 13.55
CA THR A 153 -6.20 -22.10 14.75
C THR A 153 -7.62 -21.57 14.59
N ARG A 154 -7.78 -20.35 14.07
CA ARG A 154 -9.09 -19.73 13.80
C ARG A 154 -9.94 -20.47 12.76
N LEU A 155 -9.31 -21.20 11.83
CA LEU A 155 -10.04 -21.97 10.82
C LEU A 155 -10.45 -23.36 11.31
N LEU A 156 -9.70 -23.93 12.25
CA LEU A 156 -9.95 -25.28 12.76
C LEU A 156 -10.88 -25.33 13.98
N PHE A 157 -10.94 -24.25 14.76
CA PHE A 157 -11.71 -24.14 16.01
C PHE A 157 -12.59 -22.89 16.03
#